data_AF-A0A5N9F565-F1
#
_entry.id   AF-A0A5N9F565-F1
#
_cell.length_a   1.000
_cell.length_b   1.000
_cell.length_c   1.000
_cell.angle_alpha   90.00
_cell.angle_beta   90.00
_cell.angle_gamma   90.00
#
_symmetry.space_group_name_H-M   'P 1'
#
loop_
_entity.id
_entity.type
_entity.pdbx_description
1 polymer ?
#
loop_
_entity_poly.entity_id
_entity_poly.type
_entity_poly.pdbx_seq_one_letter_code
_entity_poly.pdbx_strand_id
1 'polypeptide(L)'
;MPSYLVLAAMKGRFVSDQGHTYDNFQFMGYSDGPDSISAVTAFFDEPPYPIVWGDVEYLWAERLAEDPANGHLGDYGRVYVETLRARWDGGGE
;
A
#
# COMPACT_ATOMS: atom_id res chain seq x y z
N MET A 1 -5.27 18.03 -5.53
CA MET A 1 -5.05 17.17 -4.33
C MET A 1 -3.58 16.79 -4.30
N PRO A 2 -2.97 16.56 -3.13
CA PRO A 2 -1.63 15.99 -3.07
C PRO A 2 -1.59 14.63 -3.78
N SER A 3 -0.49 14.38 -4.48
CA SER A 3 -0.23 13.11 -5.14
C SER A 3 0.65 12.23 -4.28
N TYR A 4 0.37 10.94 -4.29
CA TYR A 4 1.05 9.93 -3.50
C TYR A 4 1.57 8.80 -4.38
N LEU A 5 2.69 8.24 -3.97
CA LEU A 5 3.23 6.98 -4.45
C LEU A 5 2.68 5.86 -3.56
N VAL A 6 1.89 4.97 -4.15
CA VAL A 6 1.31 3.80 -3.47
C VAL A 6 2.26 2.62 -3.58
N LEU A 7 2.54 2.03 -2.42
CA LEU A 7 3.44 0.90 -2.23
C LEU A 7 2.68 -0.25 -1.56
N ALA A 8 3.09 -1.47 -1.86
CA ALA A 8 2.55 -2.70 -1.29
C ALA A 8 3.65 -3.50 -0.63
N ALA A 9 3.41 -3.98 0.58
CA ALA A 9 4.17 -5.08 1.17
C ALA A 9 3.51 -6.38 0.73
N MET A 10 4.24 -7.19 -0.01
CA MET A 10 3.79 -8.47 -0.52
C MET A 10 4.03 -9.55 0.52
N LYS A 11 3.16 -10.57 0.56
CA LYS A 11 3.34 -11.72 1.45
C LYS A 11 4.61 -12.49 1.07
N GLY A 12 5.28 -13.00 2.10
CA GLY A 12 6.55 -13.69 1.95
C GLY A 12 7.75 -12.76 2.11
N ARG A 13 8.95 -13.31 1.97
CA ARG A 13 10.21 -12.57 2.11
C ARG A 13 11.15 -12.94 0.97
N PHE A 14 11.95 -11.98 0.52
CA PHE A 14 13.09 -12.31 -0.34
C PHE A 14 14.23 -12.81 0.53
N VAL A 15 14.93 -13.83 0.04
CA VAL A 15 16.13 -14.38 0.66
C VAL A 15 17.26 -14.22 -0.34
N SER A 16 18.33 -13.51 0.03
CA SER A 16 19.52 -13.44 -0.83
C SER A 16 20.25 -14.78 -0.88
N ASP A 17 21.15 -14.90 -1.84
CA ASP A 17 22.10 -16.02 -1.95
C ASP A 17 22.96 -16.21 -0.68
N GLN A 18 23.19 -15.14 0.07
CA GLN A 18 23.90 -15.14 1.36
C GLN A 18 22.98 -15.43 2.56
N GLY A 19 21.68 -15.64 2.35
CA GLY A 19 20.72 -15.97 3.40
C GLY A 19 20.15 -14.76 4.16
N HIS A 20 20.38 -13.53 3.69
CA HIS A 20 19.75 -12.35 4.27
C HIS A 20 18.29 -12.24 3.84
N THR A 21 17.40 -11.92 4.78
CA THR A 21 15.99 -11.69 4.49
C THR A 21 15.71 -10.22 4.20
N TYR A 22 14.92 -9.95 3.17
CA TYR A 22 14.48 -8.62 2.79
C TYR A 22 12.97 -8.56 2.70
N ASP A 23 12.43 -7.38 2.99
CA ASP A 23 11.02 -7.09 2.78
C ASP A 23 10.72 -7.12 1.28
N ASN A 24 9.64 -7.81 0.93
CA ASN A 24 9.16 -7.88 -0.43
C ASN A 24 8.15 -6.75 -0.65
N PHE A 25 8.64 -5.57 -1.06
CA PHE A 25 7.76 -4.45 -1.38
C PHE A 25 7.74 -4.15 -2.88
N GLN A 26 6.60 -3.66 -3.35
CA GLN A 26 6.34 -3.34 -4.75
C GLN A 26 5.76 -1.93 -4.88
N PHE A 27 6.26 -1.16 -5.85
CA PHE A 27 5.60 0.05 -6.31
C PHE A 27 4.36 -0.31 -7.10
N MET A 28 3.21 0.24 -6.69
CA MET A 28 1.93 -0.03 -7.30
C MET A 28 1.56 1.07 -8.30
N GLY A 29 1.68 2.32 -7.91
CA GLY A 29 1.28 3.41 -8.80
C GLY A 29 1.13 4.72 -8.07
N TYR A 30 0.47 5.65 -8.73
CA TYR A 30 0.15 6.94 -8.16
C TYR A 30 -1.33 7.01 -7.82
N SER A 31 -1.64 7.72 -6.74
CA SER A 31 -3.00 8.01 -6.32
C SER A 31 -3.05 9.38 -5.66
N ASP A 32 -4.13 10.11 -5.88
CA ASP A 32 -4.36 11.41 -5.27
C ASP A 32 -5.29 11.27 -4.06
N GLY A 33 -5.05 12.06 -3.02
CA GLY A 33 -5.90 12.06 -1.84
C GLY A 33 -5.64 13.24 -0.91
N PRO A 34 -6.56 13.56 0.01
CA PRO A 34 -6.33 14.56 1.06
C PRO A 34 -5.26 14.11 2.08
N ASP A 35 -5.08 12.80 2.23
CA ASP A 35 -4.11 12.16 3.11
C ASP A 35 -3.69 10.78 2.54
N SER A 36 -2.68 10.14 3.14
CA SER A 36 -2.13 8.86 2.66
C SER A 36 -3.11 7.70 2.73
N ILE A 37 -3.96 7.63 3.76
CA ILE A 37 -4.96 6.57 3.91
C ILE A 37 -6.04 6.71 2.83
N SER A 38 -6.49 7.94 2.59
CA SER A 38 -7.45 8.25 1.54
C SER A 38 -6.90 7.90 0.15
N ALA A 39 -5.62 8.19 -0.12
CA ALA A 39 -4.97 7.82 -1.38
C ALA A 39 -4.86 6.29 -1.57
N VAL A 40 -4.50 5.55 -0.52
CA VAL A 40 -4.48 4.07 -0.54
C VAL A 40 -5.89 3.51 -0.75
N THR A 41 -6.89 4.06 -0.06
CA THR A 41 -8.28 3.60 -0.16
C THR A 41 -8.81 3.81 -1.57
N ALA A 42 -8.57 4.98 -2.17
CA ALA A 42 -8.95 5.25 -3.55
C ALA A 42 -8.28 4.29 -4.54
N PHE A 43 -6.98 4.01 -4.35
CA PHE A 43 -6.25 3.06 -5.18
C PHE A 43 -6.77 1.63 -5.05
N PHE A 44 -7.14 1.21 -3.83
CA PHE A 44 -7.69 -0.11 -3.59
C PHE A 44 -9.11 -0.28 -4.16
N ASP A 45 -9.95 0.73 -4.01
CA ASP A 45 -11.35 0.71 -4.46
C ASP A 45 -11.44 0.75 -6.00
N GLU A 46 -10.55 1.46 -6.69
CA GLU A 46 -10.49 1.53 -8.16
C GLU A 46 -9.06 1.30 -8.69
N PRO A 47 -8.57 0.05 -8.65
CA PRO A 47 -7.19 -0.23 -9.04
C PRO A 47 -7.01 -0.05 -10.56
N PRO A 48 -5.93 0.62 -11.01
CA PRO A 48 -5.72 0.91 -12.43
C PRO A 48 -5.39 -0.34 -13.28
N TYR A 49 -5.19 -1.48 -12.64
CA TYR A 49 -4.93 -2.77 -13.26
C TYR A 49 -5.37 -3.92 -12.34
N PRO A 50 -5.55 -5.15 -12.85
CA PRO A 50 -5.95 -6.29 -12.03
C PRO A 50 -4.89 -6.63 -10.97
N ILE A 51 -5.29 -6.69 -9.69
CA ILE A 51 -4.41 -7.04 -8.57
C ILE A 51 -4.95 -8.27 -7.83
N VAL A 52 -4.08 -9.23 -7.57
CA VAL A 52 -4.38 -10.37 -6.69
C VAL A 52 -4.11 -9.94 -5.25
N TRP A 53 -5.12 -9.35 -4.61
CA TRP A 53 -5.01 -8.84 -3.24
C TRP A 53 -4.65 -9.90 -2.19
N GLY A 54 -4.83 -11.18 -2.51
CA GLY A 54 -4.40 -12.30 -1.66
C GLY A 54 -2.89 -12.33 -1.40
N ASP A 55 -2.08 -11.79 -2.32
CA ASP A 55 -0.62 -11.77 -2.25
C ASP A 55 -0.07 -10.51 -1.56
N VAL A 56 -0.94 -9.58 -1.16
CA VAL A 56 -0.58 -8.32 -0.52
C VAL A 56 -0.89 -8.40 0.98
N GLU A 57 0.05 -7.99 1.82
CA GLU A 57 -0.11 -7.92 3.28
C GLU A 57 -0.71 -6.56 3.70
N TYR A 58 -0.06 -5.47 3.32
CA TYR A 58 -0.56 -4.11 3.54
C TYR A 58 -0.09 -3.15 2.45
N LEU A 59 -0.84 -2.05 2.30
CA LEU A 59 -0.52 -0.93 1.43
C LEU A 59 -0.10 0.27 2.27
N TRP A 60 0.67 1.18 1.69
CA TRP A 60 0.86 2.52 2.23
C TRP A 60 1.09 3.51 1.08
N ALA A 61 1.04 4.80 1.42
CA ALA A 61 1.22 5.89 0.48
C ALA A 61 2.24 6.90 1.02
N GLU A 62 3.24 7.22 0.22
CA GLU A 62 4.24 8.25 0.48
C GLU A 62 3.93 9.48 -0.38
N ARG A 63 3.94 10.68 0.21
CA ARG A 63 3.57 11.89 -0.52
C ARG A 63 4.67 12.26 -1.52
N LEU A 64 4.30 12.66 -2.73
CA LEU A 64 5.25 13.20 -3.73
C LEU A 64 5.56 14.67 -3.43
N ALA A 65 6.29 14.90 -2.35
CA ALA A 65 6.76 16.22 -1.94
C ALA A 65 8.11 16.11 -1.22
N GLU A 66 8.86 17.20 -1.18
CA GLU A 66 10.03 17.30 -0.31
C GLU A 66 9.54 17.60 1.12
N ASP A 67 9.30 16.54 1.89
CA ASP A 67 8.73 16.60 3.23
C ASP A 67 9.52 15.67 4.17
N PRO A 68 10.00 16.15 5.33
CA PRO A 68 10.65 15.31 6.34
C PRO A 68 9.78 14.14 6.85
N ALA A 69 8.46 14.25 6.67
CA ALA A 69 7.51 13.19 7.00
C ALA A 69 7.37 12.09 5.93
N ASN A 70 8.19 12.11 4.87
CA ASN A 70 8.25 11.07 3.84
C ASN A 70 9.41 10.09 4.06
N GLY A 71 9.36 8.95 3.37
CA GLY A 71 10.45 7.97 3.34
C GLY A 71 10.48 7.05 4.56
N HIS A 72 9.35 6.95 5.27
CA HIS A 72 9.23 6.11 6.48
C HIS A 72 8.69 4.71 6.18
N LEU A 73 8.66 4.30 4.90
CA LEU A 73 8.32 2.94 4.45
C LEU A 73 7.01 2.41 5.07
N GLY A 74 6.03 3.31 5.22
CA GLY A 74 4.73 2.96 5.79
C GLY A 74 4.67 2.91 7.32
N ASP A 75 5.73 3.25 8.06
CA ASP A 75 5.74 3.22 9.54
C ASP A 75 4.64 4.06 10.20
N TYR A 76 4.10 5.07 9.50
CA TYR A 76 3.04 5.94 10.01
C TYR A 76 1.66 5.73 9.36
N GLY A 77 1.48 4.73 8.50
CA GLY A 77 0.26 4.64 7.69
C GLY A 77 0.04 3.32 6.96
N ARG A 78 0.34 2.19 7.58
CA ARG A 78 0.04 0.86 7.00
C ARG A 78 -1.47 0.63 6.98
N VAL A 79 -1.98 0.27 5.82
CA VAL A 79 -3.38 -0.11 5.61
C VAL A 79 -3.42 -1.58 5.22
N TYR A 80 -3.82 -2.43 6.16
CA TYR A 80 -3.91 -3.87 5.93
C TYR A 80 -5.01 -4.21 4.95
N VAL A 81 -4.68 -5.04 3.96
CA VAL A 81 -5.61 -5.42 2.89
C VAL A 81 -6.82 -6.16 3.44
N GLU A 82 -6.63 -6.96 4.50
CA GLU A 82 -7.71 -7.67 5.16
C GLU A 82 -8.75 -6.72 5.76
N THR A 83 -8.32 -5.57 6.31
CA THR A 83 -9.22 -4.54 6.82
C THR A 83 -10.03 -3.88 5.71
N LEU A 84 -9.41 -3.63 4.55
CA LEU A 84 -10.10 -3.08 3.38
C LEU A 84 -11.11 -4.06 2.79
N ARG A 85 -10.77 -5.34 2.71
CA ARG A 85 -11.69 -6.39 2.23
C ARG A 85 -12.86 -6.61 3.19
N ALA A 86 -12.62 -6.61 4.50
CA ALA A 86 -13.69 -6.74 5.49
C ALA A 86 -14.74 -5.62 5.39
N ARG A 87 -14.34 -4.40 5.02
CA ARG A 87 -15.28 -3.29 4.73
C ARG A 87 -16.22 -3.63 3.56
N TRP A 88 -15.73 -4.31 2.53
CA TRP A 88 -16.54 -4.73 1.39
C TRP A 88 -17.41 -5.94 1.69
N ASP A 89 -16.87 -6.92 2.42
CA ASP A 89 -17.60 -8.14 2.79
C ASP A 89 -18.70 -7.88 3.83
N GLY A 90 -18.52 -6.86 4.69
CA GLY A 90 -19.50 -6.43 5.69
C GLY A 90 -20.47 -5.32 5.25
N GLY A 91 -20.29 -4.77 4.04
CA GLY A 91 -21.09 -3.67 3.48
C GLY A 91 -22.15 -4.10 2.46
N GLY A 92 -22.37 -5.41 2.32
CA GLY A 92 -23.36 -6.00 1.42
C GLY A 92 -24.72 -6.27 2.08
N GLU A 93 -25.35 -5.25 2.66
CA GLU A 93 -26.79 -5.22 2.97
C GLU A 93 -27.40 -3.87 2.57
#